data_AF-Q4RM03-F1
#
_entry.id   AF-Q4RM03-F1
#
_cell.length_a   1.000
_cell.length_b   1.000
_cell.length_c   1.000
_cell.angle_alpha   90.00
_cell.angle_beta   90.00
_cell.angle_gamma   90.00
#
_symmetry.space_group_name_H-M   'P 1'
#
loop_
_entity.id
_entity.type
_entity.pdbx_description
1 polymer ?
#
loop_
_entity_poly.entity_id
_entity_poly.type
_entity_poly.pdbx_seq_one_letter_code
_entity_poly.pdbx_strand_id
1 'polypeptide(L)'
;MALDNLIFAQCILYFLAFVFGFIAVVPLSENTEDFGGKCLLFTRGMWQNENITVSKQRFIVEEWGPESSCSFITFVGIASLILSAVQAWRLLFFLCKGHDE
;
A
#
# COMPACT_ATOMS: atom_id res chain seq x y z
N MET A 1 2.70 -15.67 -30.23
CA MET A 1 1.58 -16.20 -29.43
C MET A 1 1.97 -16.50 -27.98
N ALA A 2 2.86 -17.46 -27.67
CA ALA A 2 3.24 -17.73 -26.27
C ALA A 2 3.96 -16.54 -25.59
N LEU A 3 4.86 -15.87 -26.32
CA LEU A 3 5.58 -14.69 -25.82
C LEU A 3 4.62 -13.51 -25.59
N ASP A 4 3.70 -13.25 -26.52
CA ASP A 4 2.72 -12.16 -26.40
C ASP A 4 1.77 -12.37 -25.21
N ASN A 5 1.33 -13.62 -24.99
CA ASN A 5 0.51 -13.97 -23.84
C ASN A 5 1.26 -13.76 -22.51
N LEU A 6 2.57 -14.03 -22.47
CA LEU A 6 3.40 -13.78 -21.29
C LEU A 6 3.57 -12.27 -21.04
N ILE A 7 3.83 -11.47 -22.07
CA ILE A 7 3.95 -10.00 -21.98
C ILE A 7 2.62 -9.39 -21.51
N PHE A 8 1.50 -9.87 -22.06
CA PHE A 8 0.16 -9.45 -21.66
C PHE A 8 -0.14 -9.77 -20.19
N ALA A 9 0.16 -10.99 -19.75
CA ALA A 9 0.02 -11.38 -18.35
C ALA A 9 0.89 -10.52 -17.42
N GLN A 10 2.15 -10.25 -17.79
CA GLN A 10 3.03 -9.34 -17.04
C GLN A 10 2.45 -7.94 -16.95
N CYS A 11 1.90 -7.40 -18.05
CA CYS A 11 1.27 -6.09 -18.06
C CYS A 11 0.10 -6.01 -17.08
N ILE A 12 -0.77 -7.02 -17.06
CA ILE A 12 -1.88 -7.12 -16.11
C ILE A 12 -1.35 -7.18 -14.68
N LEU A 13 -0.34 -8.01 -14.40
CA LEU A 13 0.21 -8.15 -13.06
C LEU A 13 0.84 -6.85 -12.55
N TYR A 14 1.58 -6.12 -13.38
CA TYR A 14 2.14 -4.82 -13.00
C TYR A 14 1.04 -3.77 -12.82
N PHE A 15 -0.02 -3.79 -13.63
CA PHE A 15 -1.17 -2.92 -13.43
C PHE A 15 -1.90 -3.21 -12.11
N LEU A 16 -2.12 -4.48 -11.78
CA LEU A 16 -2.71 -4.88 -10.50
C LEU A 16 -1.80 -4.49 -9.32
N ALA A 17 -0.49 -4.68 -9.45
CA ALA A 17 0.48 -4.27 -8.44
C ALA A 17 0.44 -2.75 -8.21
N PHE A 18 0.26 -1.96 -9.26
CA PHE A 18 0.08 -0.51 -9.18
C PHE A 18 -1.20 -0.14 -8.41
N VAL A 19 -2.33 -0.78 -8.72
CA VAL A 19 -3.62 -0.54 -8.03
C VAL A 19 -3.53 -0.93 -6.55
N PHE A 20 -3.00 -2.12 -6.23
CA PHE A 20 -2.82 -2.54 -4.84
C PHE A 20 -1.79 -1.68 -4.09
N GLY A 21 -0.76 -1.19 -4.79
CA GLY A 21 0.19 -0.22 -4.27
C GLY A 21 -0.51 1.06 -3.82
N PHE A 22 -1.42 1.61 -4.62
CA PHE A 22 -2.24 2.77 -4.24
C PHE A 22 -3.11 2.49 -3.01
N ILE A 23 -3.79 1.33 -2.98
CA ILE A 23 -4.64 0.92 -1.86
C ILE A 23 -3.84 0.80 -0.56
N ALA A 24 -2.56 0.40 -0.63
CA ALA A 24 -1.70 0.25 0.55
C ALA A 24 -1.02 1.55 0.97
N VAL A 25 -0.46 2.31 0.02
CA VAL A 25 0.37 3.50 0.30
C VAL A 25 -0.47 4.67 0.81
N VAL A 26 -1.65 4.91 0.22
CA VAL A 26 -2.48 6.07 0.59
C VAL A 26 -2.91 6.02 2.06
N PRO A 27 -3.48 4.92 2.59
CA PRO A 27 -3.79 4.85 4.02
C PRO A 27 -2.55 5.00 4.90
N LEU A 28 -1.39 4.48 4.47
CA LEU A 28 -0.17 4.55 5.27
C LEU A 28 0.42 5.97 5.33
N SER A 29 0.30 6.75 4.25
CA SER A 29 0.72 8.14 4.24
C SER A 29 -0.18 9.00 5.12
N GLU A 30 -1.51 8.88 4.99
CA GLU A 30 -2.46 9.65 5.79
C GLU A 30 -2.36 9.30 7.28
N ASN A 31 -2.24 8.00 7.62
CA ASN A 31 -2.10 7.57 9.03
C ASN A 31 -0.88 8.21 9.70
N THR A 32 0.21 8.46 8.96
CA THR A 32 1.41 9.07 9.55
C THR A 32 1.14 10.50 10.02
N GLU A 33 0.32 11.25 9.27
CA GLU A 33 -0.06 12.62 9.60
C GLU A 33 -1.05 12.64 10.78
N ASP A 34 -2.09 11.80 10.73
CA ASP A 34 -3.14 11.72 11.76
C ASP A 34 -2.60 11.34 13.15
N PHE A 35 -1.56 10.50 13.21
CA PHE A 35 -0.94 10.07 14.46
C PHE A 35 0.29 10.89 14.86
N GLY A 36 0.51 12.05 14.23
CA GLY A 36 1.60 12.97 14.58
C GLY A 36 2.99 12.33 14.47
N GLY A 37 3.21 11.54 13.42
CA GLY A 37 4.46 10.80 13.17
C GLY A 37 4.60 9.49 13.96
N LYS A 38 3.60 9.07 14.76
CA LYS A 38 3.61 7.76 15.41
C LYS A 38 3.14 6.66 14.47
N CYS A 39 3.81 5.50 14.54
CA CYS A 39 3.50 4.37 13.69
C CYS A 39 2.48 3.43 14.34
N LEU A 40 1.37 3.13 13.64
CA LEU A 40 0.34 2.19 14.10
C LEU A 40 0.75 0.72 13.95
N LEU A 41 1.71 0.42 13.07
CA LEU A 41 2.23 -0.94 12.93
C LEU A 41 2.95 -1.37 14.22
N PHE A 42 2.62 -2.55 14.73
CA PHE A 42 3.18 -3.09 15.98
C PHE A 42 2.84 -2.29 17.24
N THR A 43 1.82 -1.41 17.20
CA THR A 43 1.32 -0.76 18.42
C THR A 43 0.78 -1.79 19.39
N ARG A 44 1.00 -1.54 20.69
CA ARG A 44 0.35 -2.28 21.77
C ARG A 44 -0.69 -1.38 22.43
N GLY A 45 -1.84 -1.96 22.72
CA GLY A 45 -2.93 -1.26 23.37
C GLY A 45 -4.01 -2.22 23.83
N MET A 46 -4.88 -1.71 24.69
CA MET A 46 -6.00 -2.46 25.24
C MET A 46 -7.31 -1.71 25.03
N TRP A 47 -8.38 -2.46 24.78
CA TRP A 47 -9.73 -1.92 24.78
C TRP A 47 -10.19 -1.68 26.21
N GLN A 48 -10.53 -0.44 26.53
CA GLN A 48 -11.11 -0.08 27.82
C GLN A 48 -12.58 0.32 27.64
N ASN A 49 -13.43 -0.12 28.57
CA ASN A 49 -14.83 0.27 28.62
C ASN A 49 -14.95 1.58 29.41
N GLU A 50 -15.39 2.67 28.77
CA GLU A 50 -15.72 3.91 29.47
C GLU A 50 -17.08 3.76 30.16
N ASN A 51 -17.08 3.42 31.44
CA ASN A 51 -18.21 3.42 32.38
C ASN A 51 -19.45 2.59 31.96
N ILE A 52 -19.99 1.79 32.89
CA ILE A 52 -21.01 0.75 32.64
C ILE A 52 -22.33 1.31 32.04
N THR A 53 -22.56 2.61 32.13
CA THR A 53 -23.80 3.28 31.70
C THR A 53 -23.84 3.69 30.23
N VAL A 54 -22.70 3.76 29.55
CA VAL A 54 -22.62 4.06 28.12
C VAL A 54 -21.67 3.04 27.52
N SER A 55 -22.15 2.20 26.61
CA SER A 55 -21.33 1.18 25.93
C SER A 55 -20.33 1.82 24.95
N LYS A 56 -19.42 2.68 25.44
CA LYS A 56 -18.38 3.31 24.66
C LYS A 56 -17.06 2.61 24.97
N GLN A 57 -16.58 1.84 24.02
CA GLN A 57 -15.27 1.21 24.11
C GLN A 57 -14.25 2.13 23.46
N ARG A 58 -13.15 2.42 24.16
CA ARG A 58 -12.03 3.20 23.63
C ARG A 58 -10.78 2.32 23.61
N PHE A 59 -10.10 2.28 22.47
CA PHE A 59 -8.78 1.67 22.38
C PHE A 59 -7.74 2.66 22.94
N ILE A 60 -7.02 2.25 23.97
CA ILE A 60 -5.92 3.02 24.54
C ILE A 60 -4.62 2.41 24.03
N VAL A 61 -3.79 3.23 23.39
CA VAL A 61 -2.45 2.85 22.95
C VAL A 61 -1.50 2.97 24.14
N GLU A 62 -0.87 1.87 24.52
CA GLU A 62 0.13 1.80 25.59
C GLU A 62 1.53 2.09 25.06
N GLU A 63 1.85 1.53 23.89
CA GLU A 63 3.15 1.66 23.26
C GLU A 63 2.98 1.79 21.75
N TRP A 64 3.58 2.83 21.17
CA TRP A 64 3.60 3.03 19.73
C TRP A 64 4.67 2.16 19.09
N GLY A 65 4.41 1.70 17.87
CA GLY A 65 5.44 1.03 17.09
C GLY A 65 6.61 1.95 16.74
N PRO A 66 7.78 1.39 16.40
CA PRO A 66 8.91 2.18 15.94
C PRO A 66 8.54 2.93 14.66
N GLU A 67 8.83 4.22 14.62
CA GLU A 67 8.50 5.12 13.49
C GLU A 67 9.05 4.58 12.16
N SER A 68 10.27 4.02 12.20
CA SER A 68 10.93 3.43 11.03
C SER A 68 10.13 2.32 10.36
N SER A 69 9.26 1.59 11.08
CA SER A 69 8.46 0.52 10.48
C SER A 69 7.43 1.06 9.49
N CYS A 70 6.71 2.13 9.83
CA CYS A 70 5.76 2.75 8.91
C CYS A 70 6.50 3.46 7.78
N SER A 71 7.55 4.26 8.09
CA SER A 71 8.32 4.97 7.07
C SER A 71 8.95 4.02 6.04
N PHE A 72 9.49 2.88 6.48
CA PHE A 72 10.07 1.89 5.59
C PHE A 72 9.03 1.27 4.65
N ILE A 73 7.88 0.86 5.18
CA ILE A 73 6.81 0.27 4.35
C ILE A 73 6.24 1.31 3.37
N THR A 74 6.03 2.55 3.82
CA THR A 74 5.60 3.65 2.94
C THR A 74 6.60 3.87 1.81
N PHE A 75 7.90 3.94 2.12
CA PHE A 75 8.95 4.11 1.12
C PHE A 75 8.99 2.95 0.10
N VAL A 76 9.01 1.70 0.59
CA VAL A 76 9.01 0.52 -0.27
C VAL A 76 7.74 0.44 -1.12
N GLY A 77 6.60 0.83 -0.56
CA GLY A 77 5.33 0.92 -1.26
C GLY A 77 5.35 1.94 -2.39
N ILE A 78 5.85 3.16 -2.15
CA ILE A 78 6.00 4.21 -3.17
C ILE A 78 6.97 3.74 -4.27
N ALA A 79 8.13 3.18 -3.90
CA ALA A 79 9.08 2.66 -4.87
C ALA A 79 8.46 1.56 -5.76
N SER A 80 7.72 0.63 -5.15
CA SER A 80 7.02 -0.45 -5.86
C SER A 80 5.91 0.08 -6.79
N LEU A 81 5.20 1.13 -6.37
CA LEU A 81 4.17 1.80 -7.17
C LEU A 81 4.80 2.47 -8.40
N ILE A 82 5.90 3.20 -8.25
CA ILE A 82 6.62 3.81 -9.37
C ILE A 82 7.14 2.74 -10.33
N LEU A 83 7.78 1.70 -9.81
CA LEU A 83 8.30 0.61 -10.63
C LEU A 83 7.18 -0.10 -11.39
N SER A 84 6.07 -0.43 -10.73
CA SER A 84 4.93 -1.09 -11.39
C SER A 84 4.30 -0.21 -12.49
N ALA A 85 4.19 1.10 -12.26
CA ALA A 85 3.71 2.04 -13.28
C ALA A 85 4.63 2.08 -14.51
N VAL A 86 5.95 2.21 -14.31
CA VAL A 86 6.95 2.24 -15.39
C VAL A 86 6.94 0.92 -16.17
N GLN A 87 6.87 -0.22 -15.47
CA GLN A 87 6.88 -1.53 -16.10
C GLN A 87 5.58 -1.80 -16.87
N ALA A 88 4.42 -1.45 -16.31
CA ALA A 88 3.14 -1.55 -17.00
C ALA A 88 3.13 -0.68 -18.26
N TRP A 89 3.56 0.58 -18.17
CA TRP A 89 3.66 1.50 -19.31
C TRP A 89 4.55 0.93 -20.42
N ARG A 90 5.74 0.45 -20.06
CA ARG A 90 6.70 -0.14 -21.01
C ARG A 90 6.11 -1.34 -21.74
N LEU A 91 5.48 -2.27 -21.01
CA LEU A 91 4.87 -3.46 -21.61
C LEU A 91 3.67 -3.12 -22.49
N LEU A 92 2.85 -2.17 -22.05
CA LEU A 92 1.69 -1.70 -22.81
C LEU A 92 2.14 -1.04 -24.13
N PHE A 93 3.22 -0.26 -24.11
CA PHE A 93 3.82 0.29 -25.33
C PHE A 93 4.30 -0.81 -26.29
N PHE A 94 4.98 -1.85 -25.79
CA PHE A 94 5.40 -2.98 -26.63
C PHE A 94 4.22 -3.74 -27.24
N LEU A 95 3.14 -3.94 -26.46
CA LEU A 95 1.93 -4.61 -26.94
C LEU A 95 1.19 -3.79 -28.00
N CYS A 96 1.03 -2.48 -27.79
CA CYS A 96 0.37 -1.60 -28.77
C CYS A 96 1.21 -1.46 -30.04
N LYS A 97 2.51 -1.16 -29.93
CA LYS A 97 3.38 -0.98 -31.10
C LYS A 97 3.56 -2.29 -31.89
N GLY A 98 3.62 -3.44 -31.21
CA GLY A 98 3.72 -4.75 -31.86
C GLY A 98 2.41 -5.24 -32.50
N HIS A 99 1.29 -4.56 -32.25
CA HIS A 99 0.00 -4.84 -32.89
C HIS A 99 -0.27 -3.91 -34.10
N ASP A 100 0.51 -2.83 -34.23
CA ASP A 100 0.41 -1.84 -35.30
C ASP A 100 1.30 -2.17 -36.53
N GLU A 101 1.99 -3.33 -36.55
CA GLU A 101 2.67 -3.90 -37.74
C GLU A 101 1.88 -5.10 -38.32
#